data_AF-A0A0L9TR54-F1
#
_entry.id   AF-A0A0L9TR54-F1
#
_cell.length_a   1.000
_cell.length_b   1.000
_cell.length_c   1.000
_cell.angle_alpha   90.00
_cell.angle_beta   90.00
_cell.angle_gamma   90.00
#
_symmetry.space_group_name_H-M   'P 1'
#
loop_
_entity.id
_entity.type
_entity.pdbx_description
1 polymer ?
#
loop_
_entity_poly.entity_id
_entity_poly.type
_entity_poly.pdbx_seq_one_letter_code
_entity_poly.pdbx_strand_id
1 'polypeptide(L)'
;MQEAGLAMNMLSAEVSAAAADHHHRQLKADIATHPLYEQLLAAHVSCLRVATPIDQLPLIDAQLSHFNNLLRSYASHHSHSHSHDRQELDNFMTQYLIVLCALKEQLQQHVRVHAVEAVMACRDIESTLQALTGITISVVY
;
A
#
# COMPACT_ATOMS: atom_id res chain seq x y z
N MET A 1 -1.16 -16.97 51.83
CA MET A 1 -2.08 -17.26 50.71
C MET A 1 -2.08 -16.20 49.60
N GLN A 2 -1.27 -15.13 49.69
CA GLN A 2 -1.31 -14.03 48.71
C GLN A 2 -0.41 -14.26 47.48
N GLU A 3 0.67 -15.04 47.61
CA GLU A 3 1.63 -15.35 46.54
C GLU A 3 1.01 -16.20 45.41
N ALA A 4 0.10 -17.14 45.73
CA ALA A 4 -0.55 -18.01 44.76
C ALA A 4 -1.53 -17.27 43.83
N GLY A 5 -2.16 -16.19 44.32
CA GLY A 5 -3.08 -15.38 43.54
C GLY A 5 -2.37 -14.49 42.50
N LEU A 6 -1.16 -14.00 42.82
CA LEU A 6 -0.34 -13.25 41.86
C LEU A 6 0.21 -14.14 40.74
N ALA A 7 0.66 -15.36 41.07
CA ALA A 7 1.16 -16.31 40.07
C ALA A 7 0.07 -16.73 39.06
N MET A 8 -1.15 -16.97 39.53
CA MET A 8 -2.29 -17.33 38.65
C MET A 8 -2.69 -16.17 37.72
N ASN A 9 -2.60 -14.93 38.19
CA ASN A 9 -2.94 -13.75 37.39
C ASN A 9 -1.88 -13.44 36.31
N MET A 10 -0.61 -13.72 36.59
CA MET A 10 0.48 -13.61 35.60
C MET A 10 0.36 -14.69 34.52
N LEU A 11 0.08 -15.95 34.89
CA LEU A 11 -0.11 -17.04 33.94
C LEU A 11 -1.29 -16.78 33.00
N SER A 12 -2.40 -16.24 33.50
CA SER A 12 -3.56 -15.85 32.68
C SER A 12 -3.24 -14.70 31.71
N ALA A 13 -2.40 -13.73 32.12
CA ALA A 13 -1.97 -12.63 31.25
C ALA A 13 -1.04 -13.11 30.11
N GLU A 14 -0.11 -14.02 30.42
CA GLU A 14 0.78 -14.62 29.42
C GLU A 14 0.03 -15.52 28.41
N VAL A 15 -0.93 -16.31 28.87
CA VAL A 15 -1.80 -17.12 28.01
C VAL A 15 -2.67 -16.25 27.11
N SER A 16 -3.19 -15.14 27.62
CA SER A 16 -3.99 -14.18 26.83
C SER A 16 -3.15 -13.47 25.76
N ALA A 17 -1.92 -13.06 26.09
CA ALA A 17 -0.99 -12.47 25.12
C ALA A 17 -0.58 -13.46 24.03
N ALA A 18 -0.27 -14.71 24.39
CA ALA A 18 0.06 -15.77 23.44
C ALA A 18 -1.11 -16.12 22.50
N ALA A 19 -2.35 -16.11 23.02
CA ALA A 19 -3.55 -16.33 22.21
C ALA A 19 -3.81 -15.16 21.22
N ALA A 20 -3.58 -13.91 21.65
CA ALA A 20 -3.69 -12.74 20.80
C ALA A 20 -2.65 -12.76 19.67
N ASP A 21 -1.41 -13.13 19.97
CA ASP A 21 -0.33 -13.29 18.98
C ASP A 21 -0.65 -14.41 17.98
N HIS A 22 -1.21 -15.52 18.44
CA HIS A 22 -1.65 -16.62 17.57
C HIS A 22 -2.76 -16.16 16.62
N HIS A 23 -3.77 -15.45 17.14
CA HIS A 23 -4.85 -14.90 16.33
C HIS A 23 -4.34 -13.89 15.28
N HIS A 24 -3.40 -13.03 15.67
CA HIS A 24 -2.79 -12.06 14.74
C HIS A 24 -1.97 -12.73 13.63
N ARG A 25 -1.23 -13.81 13.96
CA ARG A 25 -0.51 -14.61 12.95
C ARG A 25 -1.48 -15.30 12.00
N GLN A 26 -2.59 -15.82 12.52
CA GLN A 26 -3.63 -16.44 11.70
C GLN A 26 -4.27 -15.43 10.75
N LEU A 27 -4.63 -14.24 11.23
CA LEU A 27 -5.19 -13.18 10.38
C LEU A 27 -4.21 -12.77 9.26
N LYS A 28 -2.92 -12.64 9.59
CA LYS A 28 -1.87 -12.37 8.59
C LYS A 28 -1.79 -13.48 7.54
N ALA A 29 -1.88 -14.74 7.95
CA ALA A 29 -1.87 -15.88 7.04
C ALA A 29 -3.13 -15.87 6.14
N ASP A 30 -4.31 -15.64 6.70
CA ASP A 30 -5.58 -15.58 5.96
C ASP A 30 -5.57 -14.46 4.90
N ILE A 31 -5.09 -13.27 5.27
CA ILE A 31 -4.87 -12.14 4.35
C ILE A 31 -3.87 -12.54 3.25
N ALA A 32 -2.73 -13.14 3.62
CA ALA A 32 -1.66 -13.48 2.70
C ALA A 32 -2.06 -14.55 1.67
N THR A 33 -2.94 -15.47 2.05
CA THR A 33 -3.44 -16.53 1.17
C THR A 33 -4.74 -16.16 0.46
N HIS A 34 -5.24 -14.94 0.66
CA HIS A 34 -6.53 -14.52 0.11
C HIS A 34 -6.47 -14.38 -1.42
N PRO A 35 -7.48 -14.87 -2.19
CA PRO A 35 -7.48 -14.79 -3.66
C PRO A 35 -7.35 -13.37 -4.23
N LEU A 36 -7.86 -12.37 -3.50
CA LEU A 36 -7.79 -10.96 -3.89
C LEU A 36 -6.49 -10.25 -3.46
N TYR A 37 -5.61 -10.90 -2.71
CA TYR A 37 -4.42 -10.25 -2.14
C TYR A 37 -3.49 -9.69 -3.21
N GLU A 38 -3.17 -10.49 -4.24
CA GLU A 38 -2.33 -10.07 -5.37
C GLU A 38 -2.91 -8.85 -6.09
N GLN A 39 -4.22 -8.82 -6.30
CA GLN A 39 -4.90 -7.71 -6.96
C GLN A 39 -4.86 -6.44 -6.09
N LEU A 40 -5.06 -6.61 -4.77
CA LEU A 40 -4.98 -5.52 -3.81
C LEU A 40 -3.57 -4.93 -3.73
N LEU A 41 -2.55 -5.80 -3.66
CA LEU A 41 -1.15 -5.38 -3.68
C LEU A 41 -0.81 -4.64 -4.97
N ALA A 42 -1.24 -5.15 -6.13
CA ALA A 42 -1.03 -4.50 -7.42
C ALA A 42 -1.70 -3.12 -7.50
N ALA A 43 -2.92 -2.99 -6.97
CA ALA A 43 -3.63 -1.71 -6.90
C ALA A 43 -2.90 -0.72 -5.98
N HIS A 44 -2.43 -1.18 -4.82
CA HIS A 44 -1.66 -0.37 -3.88
C HIS A 44 -0.33 0.12 -4.49
N VAL A 45 0.44 -0.79 -5.10
CA VAL A 45 1.70 -0.47 -5.80
C VAL A 45 1.44 0.53 -6.92
N SER A 46 0.34 0.38 -7.66
CA SER A 46 -0.04 1.34 -8.69
C SER A 46 -0.26 2.74 -8.14
N CYS A 47 -0.87 2.87 -6.95
CA CYS A 47 -1.01 4.17 -6.28
C CYS A 47 0.35 4.76 -5.91
N LEU A 48 1.24 3.95 -5.30
CA LEU A 48 2.59 4.39 -4.93
C LEU A 48 3.38 4.87 -6.15
N ARG A 49 3.34 4.12 -7.26
CA ARG A 49 4.06 4.48 -8.48
C ARG A 49 3.62 5.81 -9.08
N VAL A 50 2.33 6.15 -8.98
CA VAL A 50 1.82 7.46 -9.45
C VAL A 50 2.31 8.60 -8.54
N ALA A 51 2.39 8.35 -7.23
CA ALA A 51 2.78 9.34 -6.23
C ALA A 51 4.30 9.46 -6.03
N THR A 52 5.11 8.65 -6.72
CA THR A 52 6.56 8.55 -6.50
C THR A 52 7.33 9.12 -7.70
N PRO A 53 8.36 9.95 -7.48
CA PRO A 53 9.25 10.40 -8.56
C PRO A 53 9.89 9.23 -9.32
N ILE A 54 10.12 9.41 -10.62
CA ILE A 54 10.61 8.34 -11.52
C ILE A 54 11.91 7.69 -11.01
N ASP A 55 12.83 8.50 -10.46
CA ASP A 55 14.12 8.04 -9.96
C ASP A 55 14.02 7.12 -8.73
N GLN A 56 12.88 7.13 -8.04
CA GLN A 56 12.65 6.34 -6.82
C GLN A 56 11.84 5.07 -7.08
N LEU A 57 11.30 4.88 -8.28
CA LEU A 57 10.59 3.65 -8.64
C LEU A 57 11.39 2.35 -8.42
N PRO A 58 12.73 2.32 -8.67
CA PRO A 58 13.53 1.12 -8.37
C PRO A 58 13.50 0.71 -6.89
N LEU A 59 13.32 1.65 -5.97
CA LEU A 59 13.21 1.35 -4.53
C LEU A 59 11.91 0.62 -4.21
N ILE A 60 10.81 0.99 -4.86
CA ILE A 60 9.51 0.30 -4.72
C ILE A 60 9.68 -1.17 -5.15
N ASP A 61 10.32 -1.42 -6.29
CA ASP A 61 10.49 -2.78 -6.81
C ASP A 61 11.40 -3.65 -5.91
N ALA A 62 12.44 -3.06 -5.33
CA ALA A 62 13.30 -3.72 -4.35
C ALA A 62 12.53 -4.09 -3.06
N GLN A 63 11.71 -3.16 -2.55
CA GLN A 63 10.88 -3.41 -1.37
C GLN A 63 9.83 -4.48 -1.62
N LEU A 64 9.20 -4.51 -2.80
CA LEU A 64 8.22 -5.55 -3.16
C LEU A 64 8.83 -6.96 -3.16
N SER A 65 10.07 -7.07 -3.64
CA SER A 65 10.80 -8.34 -3.61
C SER A 65 11.00 -8.83 -2.16
N HIS A 66 11.29 -7.93 -1.23
CA HIS A 66 11.40 -8.25 0.19
C HIS A 66 10.03 -8.64 0.81
N PHE A 67 8.97 -7.88 0.51
CA PHE A 67 7.62 -8.15 1.01
C PHE A 67 7.08 -9.51 0.54
N ASN A 68 7.34 -9.91 -0.70
CA ASN A 68 6.94 -11.22 -1.22
C ASN A 68 7.57 -12.39 -0.46
N ASN A 69 8.80 -12.24 0.03
CA ASN A 69 9.44 -13.26 0.85
C ASN A 69 8.78 -13.37 2.23
N LEU A 70 8.41 -12.24 2.84
CA LEU A 70 7.66 -12.22 4.10
C LEU A 70 6.25 -12.79 3.94
N LEU A 71 5.57 -12.48 2.84
CA LEU A 71 4.25 -13.03 2.54
C LEU A 71 4.26 -14.55 2.50
N ARG A 72 5.29 -15.12 1.84
CA ARG A 72 5.49 -16.58 1.79
C ARG A 72 5.67 -17.18 3.18
N SER A 73 6.30 -16.45 4.11
CA SER A 73 6.45 -16.91 5.51
C SER A 73 5.12 -16.92 6.27
N TYR A 74 4.20 -16.00 5.98
CA TYR A 74 2.85 -16.02 6.57
C TYR A 74 1.97 -17.11 5.96
N ALA A 75 2.07 -17.32 4.64
CA ALA A 75 1.29 -18.33 3.94
C ALA A 75 1.56 -19.77 4.44
N SER A 76 2.76 -20.07 4.94
CA SER A 76 3.06 -21.39 5.53
C SER A 76 2.32 -21.69 6.84
N HIS A 77 1.73 -20.67 7.47
CA HIS A 77 0.99 -20.79 8.73
C HIS A 77 -0.54 -20.81 8.54
N HIS A 78 -1.03 -21.00 7.32
CA HIS A 78 -2.46 -21.00 7.05
C HIS A 78 -3.17 -22.19 7.72
N SER A 79 -4.01 -21.91 8.72
CA SER A 79 -5.00 -22.85 9.23
C SER A 79 -6.40 -22.50 8.73
N HIS A 80 -7.34 -23.45 8.78
CA HIS A 80 -8.71 -23.23 8.31
C HIS A 80 -9.44 -22.18 9.17
N SER A 81 -9.79 -21.05 8.54
CA SER A 81 -10.59 -19.99 9.14
C SER A 81 -12.08 -20.33 9.13
N HIS A 82 -12.86 -19.74 10.05
CA HIS A 82 -14.30 -19.94 10.12
C HIS A 82 -15.02 -19.27 8.95
N SER A 83 -16.21 -19.78 8.59
CA SER A 83 -16.97 -19.27 7.44
C SER A 83 -17.39 -17.80 7.59
N HIS A 84 -17.68 -17.35 8.82
CA HIS A 84 -18.05 -15.96 9.10
C HIS A 84 -16.87 -15.00 8.86
N ASP A 85 -15.71 -15.32 9.43
CA ASP A 85 -14.50 -14.48 9.34
C ASP A 85 -14.01 -14.36 7.89
N ARG A 86 -14.20 -15.43 7.10
CA ARG A 86 -13.91 -15.41 5.66
C ARG A 86 -14.77 -14.41 4.89
N GLN A 87 -16.08 -14.35 5.18
CA GLN A 87 -16.99 -13.42 4.49
C GLN A 87 -16.68 -11.96 4.83
N GLU A 88 -16.31 -11.69 6.09
CA GLU A 88 -15.88 -10.35 6.53
C GLU A 88 -14.58 -9.95 5.82
N LEU A 89 -13.62 -10.88 5.73
CA LEU A 89 -12.36 -10.67 5.01
C LEU A 89 -12.59 -10.43 3.51
N ASP A 90 -13.46 -11.21 2.86
CA ASP A 90 -13.84 -11.04 1.45
C ASP A 90 -14.41 -9.64 1.19
N ASN A 91 -15.32 -9.19 2.06
CA ASN A 91 -15.92 -7.86 1.97
C ASN A 91 -14.87 -6.76 2.18
N PHE A 92 -14.01 -6.89 3.21
CA PHE A 92 -12.92 -5.96 3.45
C PHE A 92 -11.98 -5.84 2.24
N MET A 93 -11.52 -6.97 1.69
CA MET A 93 -10.62 -7.01 0.54
C MET A 93 -11.24 -6.32 -0.69
N THR A 94 -12.52 -6.57 -0.94
CA THR A 94 -13.26 -5.96 -2.05
C THR A 94 -13.41 -4.45 -1.87
N GLN A 95 -13.84 -3.99 -0.69
CA GLN A 95 -13.99 -2.57 -0.41
C GLN A 95 -12.65 -1.84 -0.48
N TYR A 96 -11.59 -2.43 0.06
CA TYR A 96 -10.27 -1.81 0.03
C TYR A 96 -9.73 -1.68 -1.40
N LEU A 97 -9.95 -2.70 -2.24
CA LEU A 97 -9.60 -2.62 -3.66
C LEU A 97 -10.32 -1.46 -4.38
N ILE A 98 -11.62 -1.27 -4.12
CA ILE A 98 -12.40 -0.15 -4.68
C ILE A 98 -11.79 1.20 -4.27
N VAL A 99 -11.44 1.35 -2.99
CA VAL A 99 -10.81 2.59 -2.48
C VAL A 99 -9.46 2.85 -3.15
N LEU A 100 -8.62 1.81 -3.31
CA LEU A 100 -7.33 1.95 -3.98
C LEU A 100 -7.48 2.35 -5.46
N CYS A 101 -8.45 1.78 -6.17
CA CYS A 101 -8.74 2.17 -7.55
C CYS A 101 -9.15 3.65 -7.64
N ALA A 102 -10.07 4.10 -6.80
CA ALA A 102 -10.49 5.50 -6.76
C ALA A 102 -9.34 6.45 -6.40
N LEU A 103 -8.51 6.07 -5.41
CA LEU A 103 -7.33 6.83 -5.01
C LEU A 103 -6.34 6.98 -6.18
N LYS A 104 -6.09 5.89 -6.93
CA LYS A 104 -5.19 5.94 -8.09
C LYS A 104 -5.66 6.96 -9.12
N GLU A 105 -6.95 6.97 -9.46
CA GLU A 105 -7.52 7.93 -10.41
C GLU A 105 -7.36 9.38 -9.92
N GLN A 106 -7.61 9.62 -8.64
CA GLN A 106 -7.40 10.93 -8.02
C GLN A 106 -5.93 11.38 -8.07
N LEU A 107 -4.99 10.49 -7.72
CA LEU A 107 -3.55 10.77 -7.79
C LEU A 107 -3.11 11.07 -9.22
N GLN A 108 -3.55 10.26 -10.19
CA GLN A 108 -3.22 10.46 -11.60
C GLN A 108 -3.73 11.80 -12.10
N GLN A 109 -4.97 12.15 -11.76
CA GLN A 109 -5.55 13.43 -12.15
C GLN A 109 -4.79 14.61 -11.52
N HIS A 110 -4.44 14.53 -10.23
CA HIS A 110 -3.71 15.58 -9.54
C HIS A 110 -2.31 15.83 -10.14
N VAL A 111 -1.54 14.76 -10.35
CA VAL A 111 -0.21 14.84 -10.99
C VAL A 111 -0.32 15.40 -12.40
N ARG A 112 -1.30 14.92 -13.18
CA ARG A 112 -1.51 15.38 -14.56
C ARG A 112 -1.83 16.88 -14.62
N VAL A 113 -2.71 17.38 -13.75
CA VAL A 113 -3.08 18.80 -13.73
C VAL A 113 -1.86 19.67 -13.43
N HIS A 114 -1.11 19.37 -12.37
CA HIS A 114 0.08 20.15 -12.02
C HIS A 114 1.20 20.05 -13.07
N ALA A 115 1.40 18.88 -13.68
CA ALA A 115 2.37 18.74 -14.77
C ALA A 115 1.98 19.61 -15.98
N VAL A 116 0.69 19.62 -16.36
CA VAL A 116 0.20 20.46 -17.46
C VAL A 116 0.33 21.94 -17.12
N GLU A 117 -0.04 22.35 -15.91
CA GLU A 117 0.11 23.74 -15.44
C GLU A 117 1.56 24.20 -15.49
N ALA A 118 2.50 23.36 -15.03
CA ALA A 118 3.93 23.64 -15.10
C ALA A 118 4.41 23.79 -16.55
N VAL A 119 4.01 22.88 -17.45
CA VAL A 119 4.36 22.96 -18.88
C VAL A 119 3.79 24.23 -19.52
N MET A 120 2.56 24.62 -19.19
CA MET A 120 1.98 25.86 -19.71
C MET A 120 2.76 27.09 -19.21
N ALA A 121 3.09 27.15 -17.91
CA ALA A 121 3.90 28.23 -17.36
C ALA A 121 5.29 28.31 -18.01
N CYS A 122 5.93 27.17 -18.28
CA CYS A 122 7.21 27.13 -19.01
C CYS A 122 7.06 27.70 -20.43
N ARG A 123 5.99 27.35 -21.15
CA ARG A 123 5.72 27.90 -22.50
C ARG A 123 5.49 29.40 -22.48
N ASP A 124 4.79 29.92 -21.47
CA ASP A 124 4.56 31.37 -21.33
C ASP A 124 5.87 32.13 -21.09
N ILE A 125 6.76 31.55 -20.28
CA ILE A 125 8.11 32.08 -20.04
C ILE A 125 8.93 32.08 -21.34
N GLU A 126 8.94 30.97 -22.08
CA GLU A 126 9.65 30.85 -23.35
C GLU A 126 9.16 31.86 -24.38
N SER A 127 7.83 32.02 -24.50
CA SER A 127 7.20 33.00 -25.38
C SER A 127 7.65 34.44 -25.04
N THR A 128 7.69 34.76 -23.74
CA THR A 128 8.14 36.08 -23.26
C THR A 128 9.62 36.31 -23.58
N LEU A 129 10.47 35.29 -23.37
CA LEU A 129 11.89 35.37 -23.71
C LEU A 129 12.11 35.55 -25.21
N GLN A 130 11.36 34.83 -26.04
CA GLN A 130 11.41 34.99 -27.49
C GLN A 130 10.99 36.40 -27.91
N ALA A 131 9.93 36.96 -27.31
CA ALA A 131 9.49 38.31 -27.61
C ALA A 131 10.55 39.38 -27.27
N LEU A 132 11.31 39.18 -26.18
CA LEU A 132 12.35 40.12 -25.74
C LEU A 132 13.67 40.00 -26.52
N THR A 133 14.04 38.79 -26.93
CA THR A 133 15.37 38.50 -27.49
C THR A 133 15.38 38.17 -28.98
N GLY A 134 14.22 37.81 -29.54
CA GLY A 134 14.10 37.27 -30.90
C GLY A 134 14.62 35.82 -31.05
N ILE A 135 15.09 35.18 -29.96
CA ILE A 135 15.63 33.82 -29.97
C ILE A 135 14.51 32.82 -29.67
N THR A 136 14.32 31.84 -30.54
CA THR A 136 13.41 30.71 -30.31
C THR A 136 14.15 29.58 -29.58
N ILE A 137 13.64 29.19 -28.41
CA ILE A 137 14.06 27.97 -27.74
C ILE A 137 13.02 26.90 -28.09
N SER A 138 13.37 25.94 -28.94
CA SER A 138 12.49 24.81 -29.25
C SER A 138 12.78 23.68 -28.27
N VAL A 139 12.21 23.76 -27.05
CA VAL A 139 12.16 22.59 -26.15
C VAL A 139 10.86 21.85 -26.42
N VAL A 140 10.96 20.58 -26.79
CA VAL A 140 9.80 19.69 -26.89
C VAL A 140 9.49 19.18 -25.49
N TYR A 141 8.34 19.63 -24.94
CA TYR A 141 7.76 19.18 -23.67
C TYR A 141 6.79 18.03 -23.87
#